data_AF-A0A835H074-F1
#
_entry.id   AF-A0A835H074-F1
#
_cell.length_a   1.000
_cell.length_b   1.000
_cell.length_c   1.000
_cell.angle_alpha   90.00
_cell.angle_beta   90.00
_cell.angle_gamma   90.00
#
_symmetry.space_group_name_H-M   'P 1'
#
loop_
_entity.id
_entity.type
_entity.pdbx_description
1 polymer ?
#
loop_
_entity_poly.entity_id
_entity_poly.type
_entity_poly.pdbx_seq_one_letter_code
_entity_poly.pdbx_strand_id
1 'polypeptide(L)'
;DVSTHNQYSRSCLVVNHCAGSKSFVRIIRADMSVDPETQQEAGMIALYRKTHFSEKKGWVSHEAENNYERMVELQNQPTLEGSNPLTEEEIFDEVLGVRLGYKRGLGHGEAPPIP
;
A
#
# COMPACT_ATOMS: atom_id res chain seq x y z
N ASP A 1 -16.11 21.54 -14.66
CA ASP A 1 -16.52 20.15 -14.94
C ASP A 1 -15.79 19.23 -13.98
N VAL A 2 -16.49 18.26 -13.39
CA VAL A 2 -15.92 17.42 -12.30
C VAL A 2 -14.80 16.52 -12.84
N SER A 3 -14.78 16.22 -14.15
CA SER A 3 -13.74 15.38 -14.77
C SER A 3 -12.40 16.09 -14.86
N THR A 4 -12.38 17.40 -15.13
CA THR A 4 -11.14 18.20 -15.22
C THR A 4 -10.48 18.33 -13.85
N HIS A 5 -11.29 18.52 -12.80
CA HIS A 5 -10.79 18.57 -11.43
C HIS A 5 -10.24 17.20 -11.00
N ASN A 6 -10.92 16.11 -11.34
CA ASN A 6 -10.44 14.75 -11.05
C ASN A 6 -9.15 14.41 -11.81
N GLN A 7 -9.00 14.85 -13.06
CA GLN A 7 -7.76 14.68 -13.84
C GLN A 7 -6.57 15.42 -13.21
N TYR A 8 -6.77 16.67 -12.78
CA TYR A 8 -5.74 17.44 -12.08
C TYR A 8 -5.34 16.77 -10.76
N SER A 9 -6.30 16.33 -9.95
CA SER A 9 -6.02 15.60 -8.70
C SER A 9 -5.23 14.31 -8.94
N ARG A 10 -5.52 13.57 -10.03
CA ARG A 10 -4.74 12.39 -10.41
C ARG A 10 -3.33 12.74 -10.88
N SER A 11 -3.13 13.87 -11.58
CA SER A 11 -1.79 14.31 -11.99
C SER A 11 -0.89 14.71 -10.82
N CYS A 12 -1.46 15.04 -9.67
CA CYS A 12 -0.73 15.38 -8.44
C CYS A 12 -0.39 14.16 -7.57
N LEU A 13 -0.80 12.94 -7.95
CA LEU A 13 -0.44 11.73 -7.22
C LEU A 13 1.00 11.33 -7.56
N VAL A 14 1.82 11.25 -6.52
CA VAL A 14 3.24 10.84 -6.60
C VAL A 14 3.38 9.38 -7.03
N VAL A 15 2.41 8.53 -6.64
CA VAL A 15 2.37 7.12 -7.04
C VAL A 15 0.96 6.78 -7.50
N ASN A 16 0.85 6.23 -8.71
CA ASN A 16 -0.41 5.71 -9.26
C ASN A 16 -0.46 4.20 -9.07
N HIS A 17 -1.64 3.61 -8.82
CA HIS A 17 -1.82 2.16 -8.76
C HIS A 17 -2.47 1.63 -10.06
N CYS A 18 -2.18 0.38 -10.41
CA CYS A 18 -2.73 -0.34 -11.56
C CYS A 18 -3.98 -1.17 -11.25
N ALA A 19 -4.49 -1.12 -10.02
CA ALA A 19 -5.66 -1.85 -9.56
C ALA A 19 -7.02 -1.47 -10.22
N GLY A 20 -7.01 -0.54 -11.18
CA GLY A 20 -8.20 -0.11 -11.90
C GLY A 20 -9.23 0.55 -10.98
N SER A 21 -10.50 0.22 -11.17
CA SER A 21 -11.63 0.74 -10.37
C SER A 21 -11.97 -0.12 -9.14
N LYS A 22 -11.19 -1.16 -8.83
CA LYS A 22 -11.39 -1.98 -7.65
C LYS A 22 -10.85 -1.25 -6.41
N SER A 23 -11.61 -1.24 -5.32
CA SER A 23 -11.10 -0.81 -4.02
C SER A 23 -10.08 -1.82 -3.49
N PHE A 24 -9.13 -1.36 -2.66
CA PHE A 24 -8.15 -2.26 -2.06
C PHE A 24 -8.79 -3.34 -1.19
N VAL A 25 -9.85 -3.02 -0.44
CA VAL A 25 -10.64 -4.02 0.32
C VAL A 25 -11.15 -5.14 -0.60
N ARG A 26 -11.62 -4.80 -1.80
CA ARG A 26 -12.08 -5.81 -2.77
C ARG A 26 -10.92 -6.66 -3.29
N ILE A 27 -9.75 -6.06 -3.48
CA ILE A 27 -8.55 -6.79 -3.94
C ILE A 27 -8.08 -7.76 -2.87
N ILE A 28 -8.00 -7.32 -1.61
CA ILE A 28 -7.63 -8.17 -0.47
C ILE A 28 -8.58 -9.37 -0.37
N ARG A 29 -9.89 -9.12 -0.41
CA ARG A 29 -10.90 -10.18 -0.18
C ARG A 29 -11.13 -11.12 -1.35
N ALA A 30 -10.97 -10.64 -2.59
CA ALA A 30 -11.37 -11.39 -3.78
C ALA A 30 -10.20 -11.85 -4.66
N ASP A 31 -9.09 -11.12 -4.65
CA ASP A 31 -7.96 -11.35 -5.57
C ASP A 31 -6.68 -11.80 -4.84
N MET A 32 -6.66 -11.72 -3.50
CA MET A 32 -5.59 -12.23 -2.66
C MET A 32 -6.16 -13.39 -1.84
N SER A 33 -5.48 -14.54 -1.85
CA SER A 33 -5.87 -15.68 -1.03
C SER A 33 -5.65 -15.31 0.43
N VAL A 34 -6.70 -15.39 1.23
CA VAL A 34 -6.56 -15.58 2.67
C VAL A 34 -5.88 -16.94 2.83
N ASP A 35 -4.77 -16.98 3.57
CA ASP A 35 -4.11 -18.25 3.84
C ASP A 35 -5.12 -19.19 4.55
N PRO A 36 -5.43 -20.36 3.97
CA PRO A 36 -6.56 -21.18 4.42
C PRO A 36 -6.31 -21.82 5.79
N GLU A 37 -5.06 -21.88 6.26
CA GLU A 37 -4.70 -22.42 7.57
C GLU A 37 -4.66 -21.34 8.66
N THR A 38 -4.19 -20.13 8.33
CA THR A 38 -4.02 -19.04 9.31
C THR A 38 -5.14 -18.00 9.30
N GLN A 39 -6.04 -18.02 8.30
CA GLN A 39 -7.05 -16.98 8.03
C GLN A 39 -6.47 -15.57 7.90
N GLN A 40 -5.16 -15.45 7.67
CA GLN A 40 -4.47 -14.17 7.59
C GLN A 40 -4.69 -13.57 6.20
N GLU A 41 -5.29 -12.38 6.15
CA GLU A 41 -5.37 -11.57 4.93
C GLU A 41 -3.95 -11.30 4.41
N ALA A 42 -3.78 -11.25 3.09
CA ALA A 42 -2.48 -11.01 2.51
C ALA A 42 -1.91 -9.66 2.99
N GLY A 43 -0.67 -9.70 3.46
CA GLY A 43 0.03 -8.59 4.08
C GLY A 43 0.06 -7.30 3.26
N MET A 44 0.23 -6.16 3.92
CA MET A 44 0.25 -4.83 3.29
C MET A 44 1.33 -4.73 2.19
N ILE A 45 2.46 -5.43 2.36
CA ILE A 45 3.55 -5.49 1.39
C ILE A 45 3.11 -6.27 0.13
N ALA A 46 2.39 -7.39 0.31
CA ALA A 46 1.85 -8.17 -0.80
C ALA A 46 0.77 -7.38 -1.57
N LEU A 47 -0.08 -6.65 -0.86
CA LEU A 47 -1.10 -5.77 -1.46
C LEU A 47 -0.44 -4.66 -2.28
N TYR A 48 0.63 -4.05 -1.76
CA TYR A 48 1.38 -3.02 -2.47
C TYR A 48 1.88 -3.52 -3.82
N ARG A 49 2.55 -4.68 -3.84
CA ARG A 49 3.00 -5.30 -5.09
C ARG A 49 1.84 -5.60 -6.04
N LYS A 50 0.76 -6.21 -5.55
CA LYS A 50 -0.42 -6.55 -6.38
C LYS A 50 -1.03 -5.32 -7.07
N THR A 51 -0.99 -4.17 -6.39
CA THR A 51 -1.62 -2.93 -6.85
C THR A 51 -0.68 -2.04 -7.66
N HIS A 52 0.63 -2.14 -7.48
CA HIS A 52 1.65 -1.28 -8.11
C HIS A 52 2.58 -2.01 -9.10
N PHE A 53 2.40 -3.32 -9.29
CA PHE A 53 3.13 -4.11 -10.28
C PHE A 53 2.16 -4.79 -11.26
N SER A 54 2.54 -4.82 -12.54
CA SER A 54 1.85 -5.56 -13.59
C SER A 54 2.80 -6.57 -14.23
N GLU A 55 2.37 -7.82 -14.38
CA GLU A 55 3.19 -8.85 -15.05
C GLU A 55 3.57 -8.49 -16.49
N LYS A 56 2.77 -7.66 -17.17
CA LYS A 56 3.02 -7.25 -18.56
C LYS A 56 3.87 -5.98 -18.69
N LYS A 57 3.78 -5.07 -17.71
CA LYS A 57 4.38 -3.72 -17.80
C LYS A 57 5.45 -3.45 -16.75
N GLY A 58 5.59 -4.33 -15.76
CA GLY A 58 6.45 -4.10 -14.59
C GLY A 58 5.83 -3.14 -13.59
N TRP A 59 6.68 -2.43 -12.86
CA TRP A 59 6.30 -1.41 -11.88
C TRP A 59 5.64 -0.20 -12.52
N VAL A 60 4.67 0.38 -11.83
CA VAL A 60 3.98 1.61 -12.24
C VAL A 60 4.88 2.84 -12.31
N SER A 61 5.93 2.87 -11.49
CA SER A 61 6.96 3.91 -11.47
C SER A 61 8.21 3.38 -10.77
N HIS A 62 9.34 4.06 -10.98
CA HIS A 62 10.58 3.73 -10.28
C HIS A 62 10.48 3.96 -8.76
N GLU A 63 9.70 4.95 -8.32
CA GLU A 63 9.38 5.12 -6.88
C GLU A 63 8.60 3.93 -6.33
N ALA A 64 7.68 3.34 -7.10
CA ALA A 64 6.93 2.19 -6.63
C ALA A 64 7.83 0.96 -6.44
N GLU A 65 8.79 0.76 -7.34
CA GLU A 65 9.82 -0.27 -7.21
C GLU A 65 10.67 -0.04 -5.96
N ASN A 66 11.27 1.15 -5.80
CA ASN A 66 12.12 1.47 -4.65
C ASN A 66 11.38 1.35 -3.31
N ASN A 67 10.11 1.75 -3.26
CA ASN A 67 9.28 1.57 -2.07
C ASN A 67 9.10 0.10 -1.74
N TYR A 68 8.80 -0.74 -2.74
CA TYR A 68 8.63 -2.17 -2.52
C TYR A 68 9.94 -2.83 -2.05
N GLU A 69 11.07 -2.50 -2.67
CA GLU A 69 12.38 -2.99 -2.25
C GLU A 69 12.70 -2.60 -0.81
N ARG A 70 12.41 -1.35 -0.42
CA ARG A 70 12.58 -0.87 0.96
C ARG A 70 11.69 -1.61 1.95
N MET A 71 10.43 -1.91 1.59
CA MET A 71 9.53 -2.72 2.42
C MET A 71 10.08 -4.13 2.64
N VAL A 72 10.60 -4.76 1.58
CA VAL A 72 11.20 -6.11 1.64
C VAL A 72 12.50 -6.09 2.46
N GLU A 73 13.32 -5.05 2.34
CA GLU A 73 14.54 -4.89 3.11
C GLU A 73 14.23 -4.80 4.62
N LEU A 74 13.26 -3.96 5.00
CA LEU A 74 12.83 -3.83 6.40
C LEU A 74 12.21 -5.12 6.95
N GLN A 75 11.45 -5.86 6.12
CA GLN A 75 10.89 -7.15 6.51
C GLN A 75 11.97 -8.21 6.77
N ASN A 76 13.09 -8.13 6.05
CA ASN A 76 14.21 -9.07 6.19
C ASN A 76 15.29 -8.58 7.18
N GLN A 77 15.16 -7.40 7.77
CA GLN A 77 16.12 -6.93 8.76
C GLN A 77 16.08 -7.82 10.00
N PRO A 78 17.25 -8.29 10.49
CA PRO A 78 17.29 -9.06 11.72
C PRO A 78 16.85 -8.19 12.88
N THR A 79 15.92 -8.71 13.68
CA THR A 79 15.48 -8.05 14.89
C THR A 79 16.66 -7.87 15.85
N LEU A 80 16.93 -6.63 16.26
CA LEU A 80 17.88 -6.36 17.34
C LEU A 80 17.51 -7.19 18.57
N GLU A 81 18.50 -7.83 19.22
CA GLU A 81 18.26 -8.64 20.42
C GLU A 81 17.48 -7.82 21.46
N GLY A 82 16.25 -8.28 21.76
CA GLY A 82 15.34 -7.64 22.72
C GLY A 82 14.26 -6.73 22.12
N SER A 83 14.19 -6.59 20.78
CA SER A 83 13.12 -5.85 20.09
C SER A 83 12.13 -6.82 19.43
N ASN A 84 10.87 -6.40 19.23
CA ASN A 84 9.95 -7.14 18.37
C ASN A 84 10.26 -6.80 16.89
N PRO A 85 10.10 -7.76 15.95
CA PRO A 85 10.20 -7.45 14.53
C PRO A 85 9.11 -6.45 14.15
N LEU A 86 9.44 -5.54 13.22
CA LEU A 86 8.47 -4.59 12.68
C LEU A 86 7.31 -5.38 12.03
N THR A 87 6.09 -4.97 12.34
CA THR A 87 4.89 -5.49 11.66
C THR A 87 4.84 -4.95 10.23
N GLU A 88 4.16 -5.66 9.32
CA GLU A 88 4.02 -5.20 7.93
C GLU A 88 3.34 -3.83 7.82
N GLU A 89 2.48 -3.48 8.79
CA GLU A 89 1.82 -2.17 8.86
C GLU A 89 2.80 -1.07 9.25
N GLU A 90 3.67 -1.31 10.23
CA GLU A 90 4.74 -0.37 10.61
C GLU A 90 5.74 -0.17 9.48
N ILE A 91 6.11 -1.25 8.77
CA ILE A 91 6.98 -1.16 7.58
C ILE A 91 6.30 -0.33 6.48
N PHE A 92 5.01 -0.58 6.23
CA PHE A 92 4.26 0.15 5.21
C PHE A 92 4.13 1.64 5.55
N ASP A 93 3.87 1.95 6.81
CA ASP A 93 3.78 3.31 7.34
C ASP A 93 5.15 4.01 7.34
N GLU A 94 6.26 3.30 7.60
CA GLU A 94 7.62 3.84 7.50
C GLU A 94 7.99 4.21 6.06
N VAL A 95 7.68 3.32 5.10
CA VAL A 95 8.08 3.50 3.70
C VAL A 95 7.20 4.53 2.98
N LEU A 96 5.88 4.46 3.13
CA LEU A 96 4.97 5.36 2.43
C LEU A 96 4.69 6.65 3.21
N GLY A 97 5.01 6.66 4.50
CA GLY A 97 4.74 7.74 5.42
C GLY A 97 3.29 7.77 5.92
N VAL A 98 3.12 8.19 7.16
CA VAL A 98 1.81 8.49 7.76
C VAL A 98 1.51 9.98 7.54
N ARG A 99 0.35 10.32 6.97
CA ARG A 99 -0.21 11.68 7.11
C ARG A 99 -1.20 11.63 8.27
N LEU A 100 -1.19 12.64 9.14
CA LEU A 100 -2.16 12.78 10.25
C LEU A 100 -3.59 12.49 9.74
N GLY A 101 -4.18 11.40 10.24
CA GLY A 101 -5.52 10.93 9.88
C GLY A 101 -5.65 10.13 8.57
N TYR A 102 -4.56 9.80 7.84
CA TYR A 102 -4.61 9.07 6.57
C TYR A 102 -3.37 8.18 6.36
N LYS A 103 -3.55 6.86 6.20
CA LYS A 103 -2.48 5.98 5.71
C LYS A 103 -2.28 6.22 4.21
N ARG A 104 -1.10 6.72 3.82
CA ARG A 104 -0.82 7.09 2.42
C ARG A 104 -0.83 5.83 1.55
N GLY A 105 -1.58 5.87 0.45
CA GLY A 105 -1.65 4.74 -0.49
C GLY A 105 -2.70 3.67 -0.19
N LEU A 106 -3.57 3.85 0.82
CA LEU A 106 -4.67 2.91 1.12
C LEU A 106 -6.09 3.47 0.98
N GLY A 107 -6.26 4.76 0.66
CA GLY A 107 -7.58 5.38 0.49
C GLY A 107 -8.42 5.48 1.77
N HIS A 108 -7.89 5.06 2.92
CA HIS A 108 -8.52 5.23 4.22
C HIS A 108 -8.05 6.52 4.87
N GLY A 109 -9.00 7.45 5.02
CA GLY A 109 -8.93 8.53 5.98
C GLY A 109 -9.71 8.18 7.23
N GLU A 110 -9.10 8.38 8.38
CA GLU A 110 -9.85 8.67 9.58
C GLU A 110 -10.69 9.93 9.33
N ALA A 111 -11.95 9.89 9.76
CA ALA A 111 -12.82 11.04 9.66
C ALA A 111 -12.14 12.23 10.34
N PRO A 112 -12.12 13.43 9.72
CA PRO A 112 -11.60 14.61 10.40
C PRO A 112 -12.37 14.78 11.73
N PRO A 113 -11.69 15.22 12.81
CA PRO A 113 -12.37 15.50 14.06
C PRO A 113 -13.50 16.50 13.79
N ILE A 114 -14.70 16.12 14.23
CA ILE A 114 -15.91 16.92 14.05
C ILE A 114 -15.71 18.22 14.87
N PRO A 115 -15.86 19.41 14.28
CA PRO A 115 -15.71 20.68 14.98
C PRO A 115 -16.81 20.92 16.03
#